data_AF-A0A0B4I485-F1
#
_entry.id   AF-A0A0B4I485-F1
#
_cell.length_a   1.000
_cell.length_b   1.000
_cell.length_c   1.000
_cell.angle_alpha   90.00
_cell.angle_beta   90.00
_cell.angle_gamma   90.00
#
_symmetry.space_group_name_H-M   'P 1'
#
loop_
_entity.id
_entity.type
_entity.pdbx_description
1 polymer ?
#
loop_
_entity_poly.entity_id
_entity_poly.type
_entity_poly.pdbx_seq_one_letter_code
_entity_poly.pdbx_strand_id
1 'polypeptide(L)'
;MSEPAAVEQQSQRVDETPISPIRPDAARKNSLENHLMHRPNRAELVEKNILPASSAAPGLLAHQKELERSMLEDKLNDKISHRPSPEALVKGGVLHEDPRTADQQYEEAIEDEYAKREGGA
;
A
#
# COMPACT_ATOMS: atom_id res chain seq x y z
N MET A 1 24.28 4.57 33.07
CA MET A 1 22.99 4.61 32.38
C MET A 1 23.04 5.84 31.49
N SER A 2 23.38 5.60 30.24
CA SER A 2 23.83 6.58 29.25
C SER A 2 22.65 7.21 28.51
N GLU A 3 22.82 8.46 28.08
CA GLU A 3 21.84 9.33 27.42
C GLU A 3 21.21 8.72 26.14
N PRO A 4 19.95 9.07 25.80
CA PRO A 4 19.34 8.73 24.52
C PRO A 4 19.75 9.72 23.43
N ALA A 5 20.29 9.19 22.31
CA ALA A 5 20.60 9.96 21.11
C ALA A 5 19.32 10.45 20.43
N ALA A 6 19.10 11.77 20.47
CA ALA A 6 18.01 12.43 19.77
C ALA A 6 18.27 12.43 18.25
N VAL A 7 17.19 12.15 17.52
CA VAL A 7 17.09 12.04 16.07
C VAL A 7 17.44 13.37 15.41
N GLU A 8 18.56 13.42 14.67
CA GLU A 8 18.94 14.59 13.89
C GLU A 8 18.12 14.64 12.59
N GLN A 9 17.28 15.67 12.51
CA GLN A 9 16.40 15.97 11.40
C GLN A 9 17.22 16.21 10.13
N GLN A 10 17.11 15.30 9.16
CA GLN A 10 17.60 15.52 7.79
C GLN A 10 16.63 16.46 7.06
N SER A 11 16.71 17.76 7.35
CA SER A 11 16.22 18.77 6.42
C SER A 11 17.14 18.77 5.20
N GLN A 12 16.62 18.32 4.06
CA GLN A 12 17.31 18.44 2.79
C GLN A 12 17.63 19.91 2.56
N ARG A 13 18.91 20.26 2.69
CA ARG A 13 19.41 21.62 2.48
C ARG A 13 19.13 21.98 1.02
N VAL A 14 18.19 22.89 0.79
CA VAL A 14 17.94 23.43 -0.55
C VAL A 14 19.24 24.07 -1.03
N ASP A 15 19.72 23.66 -2.20
CA ASP A 15 20.90 24.25 -2.84
C ASP A 15 20.51 25.62 -3.40
N GLU A 16 20.69 26.67 -2.59
CA GLU A 16 20.45 28.07 -2.97
C GLU A 16 21.57 28.64 -3.86
N THR A 17 22.45 27.80 -4.43
CA THR A 17 23.56 28.34 -5.21
C THR A 17 23.11 28.92 -6.55
N PRO A 18 23.59 30.13 -6.92
CA PRO A 18 23.14 30.81 -8.14
C PRO A 18 23.57 30.06 -9.40
N ILE A 19 22.72 30.13 -10.45
CA ILE A 19 22.86 29.47 -11.76
C ILE A 19 24.02 30.07 -12.60
N SER A 20 24.68 31.14 -12.14
CA SER A 20 25.69 31.88 -12.89
C SER A 20 26.88 31.01 -13.35
N PRO A 21 27.45 31.25 -14.55
CA PRO A 21 28.40 30.33 -15.20
C PRO A 21 29.82 30.37 -14.61
N ILE A 22 30.08 31.29 -13.67
CA ILE A 22 31.41 31.61 -13.17
C ILE A 22 31.49 31.11 -11.73
N ARG A 23 31.68 29.81 -11.53
CA ARG A 23 32.13 29.27 -10.24
C ARG A 23 33.29 28.28 -10.43
N PRO A 24 34.29 28.29 -9.53
CA PRO A 24 35.40 27.34 -9.52
C PRO A 24 35.03 25.97 -8.90
N ASP A 25 33.81 25.82 -8.40
CA ASP A 25 33.38 24.66 -7.63
C ASP A 25 33.13 23.44 -8.55
N ALA A 26 34.17 22.63 -8.73
CA ALA A 26 34.15 21.42 -9.54
C ALA A 26 33.14 20.37 -9.03
N ALA A 27 32.72 20.46 -7.77
CA ALA A 27 31.74 19.57 -7.17
C ALA A 27 30.39 19.59 -7.92
N ARG A 28 29.92 20.77 -8.37
CA ARG A 28 28.68 20.88 -9.16
C ARG A 28 28.85 20.32 -10.57
N LYS A 29 30.03 20.49 -11.18
CA LYS A 29 30.36 19.98 -12.52
C LYS A 29 30.34 18.44 -12.56
N ASN A 30 30.80 17.79 -11.48
CA ASN A 30 30.89 16.33 -11.39
C ASN A 30 29.68 15.68 -10.70
N SER A 31 28.75 16.47 -10.17
CA SER A 31 27.57 15.96 -9.44
C SER A 31 26.72 15.04 -10.32
N LEU A 32 26.43 15.43 -11.57
CA LEU A 32 25.62 14.61 -12.48
C LEU A 32 26.29 13.26 -12.76
N GLU A 33 27.60 13.27 -13.01
CA GLU A 33 28.37 12.05 -13.26
C GLU A 33 28.29 11.10 -12.06
N ASN A 34 28.49 11.62 -10.84
CA ASN A 34 28.36 10.82 -9.62
C ASN A 34 26.95 10.21 -9.45
N HIS A 35 25.88 10.93 -9.79
CA HIS A 35 24.51 10.42 -9.73
C HIS A 35 24.21 9.38 -10.81
N LEU A 36 24.79 9.51 -11.99
CA LEU A 36 24.64 8.53 -13.07
C LEU A 36 25.36 7.22 -12.74
N MET A 37 26.51 7.27 -12.08
CA MET A 37 27.26 6.07 -11.63
C MET A 37 26.50 5.26 -10.58
N HIS A 38 25.77 5.92 -9.70
CA HIS A 38 24.97 5.27 -8.64
C HIS A 38 23.49 5.14 -9.00
N ARG A 39 23.12 5.31 -10.28
CA ARG A 39 21.74 5.25 -10.74
C ARG A 39 21.18 3.83 -10.57
N PRO A 40 20.07 3.64 -9.82
CA PRO A 40 19.41 2.35 -9.69
C PRO A 40 18.90 1.80 -11.03
N ASN A 41 18.86 0.48 -11.15
CA ASN A 41 18.29 -0.16 -12.34
C ASN A 41 16.76 -0.04 -12.34
N ARG A 42 16.13 -0.11 -13.51
CA ARG A 42 14.67 -0.11 -13.66
C ARG A 42 13.99 -1.20 -12.80
N ALA A 43 14.58 -2.40 -12.76
CA ALA A 43 14.03 -3.51 -11.98
C ALA A 43 13.91 -3.17 -10.49
N GLU A 44 14.95 -2.55 -9.90
CA GLU A 44 14.96 -2.14 -8.49
C GLU A 44 13.91 -1.04 -8.22
N LEU A 45 13.71 -0.13 -9.16
CA LEU A 45 12.68 0.91 -9.05
C LEU A 45 11.27 0.34 -9.11
N VAL A 46 11.05 -0.72 -9.89
CA VAL A 46 9.76 -1.42 -9.94
C VAL A 46 9.51 -2.19 -8.65
N GLU A 47 10.52 -2.91 -8.14
CA GLU A 47 10.44 -3.63 -6.86
C GLU A 47 10.13 -2.69 -5.69
N LYS A 48 10.75 -1.52 -5.67
CA LYS A 48 10.48 -0.47 -4.68
C LYS A 48 9.16 0.28 -4.91
N ASN A 49 8.33 -0.15 -5.87
CA ASN A 49 7.06 0.49 -6.23
C ASN A 49 7.18 1.98 -6.62
N ILE A 50 8.34 2.39 -7.13
CA ILE A 50 8.57 3.75 -7.64
C ILE A 50 8.15 3.85 -9.10
N LEU A 51 8.54 2.87 -9.92
CA LEU A 51 8.11 2.76 -11.32
C LEU A 51 7.02 1.69 -11.46
N PRO A 52 6.01 1.91 -12.32
CA PRO A 52 5.05 0.86 -12.64
C PRO A 52 5.73 -0.26 -13.44
N ALA A 53 5.34 -1.50 -13.16
CA ALA A 53 5.83 -2.70 -13.87
C ALA A 53 5.32 -2.83 -15.32
N SER A 54 4.48 -1.88 -15.78
CA SER A 54 3.85 -1.92 -17.10
C SER A 54 4.79 -1.53 -18.25
N SER A 55 4.50 -2.05 -19.44
CA SER A 55 5.11 -1.66 -20.72
C SER A 55 4.26 -0.65 -21.50
N ALA A 56 3.13 -0.20 -20.93
CA ALA A 56 2.26 0.77 -21.58
C ALA A 56 2.93 2.14 -21.71
N ALA A 57 2.46 2.93 -22.69
CA ALA A 57 2.96 4.28 -22.90
C ALA A 57 2.72 5.17 -21.66
N PRO A 58 3.62 6.13 -21.34
CA PRO A 58 3.51 6.94 -20.11
C PRO A 58 2.15 7.65 -19.92
N GLY A 59 1.54 8.10 -21.01
CA GLY A 59 0.22 8.77 -20.97
C GLY A 59 -0.96 7.85 -20.63
N LEU A 60 -0.81 6.53 -20.79
CA LEU A 60 -1.87 5.55 -20.55
C LEU A 60 -1.74 4.84 -19.19
N LEU A 61 -0.60 4.98 -18.50
CA LEU A 61 -0.35 4.29 -17.23
C LEU A 61 -1.38 4.62 -16.15
N ALA A 62 -1.85 5.88 -16.11
CA ALA A 62 -2.86 6.31 -15.17
C ALA A 62 -4.19 5.58 -15.38
N HIS A 63 -4.68 5.55 -16.62
CA HIS A 63 -5.93 4.87 -16.98
C HIS A 63 -5.82 3.34 -16.83
N GLN A 64 -4.67 2.76 -17.17
CA GLN A 64 -4.42 1.35 -16.93
C GLN A 64 -4.57 1.01 -15.44
N LYS A 65 -3.93 1.79 -14.56
CA LYS A 65 -3.97 1.57 -13.12
C LYS A 65 -5.39 1.73 -12.55
N GLU A 66 -6.14 2.71 -13.05
CA GLU A 66 -7.54 2.93 -12.67
C GLU A 66 -8.42 1.74 -13.07
N LEU A 67 -8.28 1.24 -14.29
CA LEU A 67 -8.99 0.05 -14.76
C LEU A 67 -8.62 -1.18 -13.94
N GLU A 68 -7.33 -1.44 -13.72
CA GLU A 68 -6.86 -2.57 -12.90
C GLU A 68 -7.44 -2.52 -11.49
N ARG A 69 -7.52 -1.32 -10.90
CA ARG A 69 -8.12 -1.11 -9.58
C ARG A 69 -9.62 -1.44 -9.61
N SER A 70 -10.38 -0.88 -10.55
CA SER A 70 -11.83 -1.14 -10.65
C SER A 70 -12.12 -2.63 -10.85
N MET A 71 -11.38 -3.30 -11.73
CA MET A 71 -11.51 -4.75 -11.93
C MET A 71 -11.22 -5.56 -10.66
N LEU A 72 -10.24 -5.12 -9.87
CA LEU A 72 -9.90 -5.76 -8.60
C LEU A 72 -10.99 -5.53 -7.56
N GLU A 73 -11.53 -4.32 -7.48
CA GLU A 73 -12.64 -3.96 -6.59
C GLU A 73 -13.87 -4.82 -6.89
N ASP A 74 -14.28 -4.92 -8.16
CA ASP A 74 -15.42 -5.75 -8.57
C ASP A 74 -15.20 -7.23 -8.23
N LYS A 75 -14.00 -7.76 -8.54
CA LYS A 75 -13.64 -9.14 -8.24
C LYS A 75 -13.60 -9.42 -6.74
N LEU A 76 -13.17 -8.45 -5.93
CA LEU A 76 -13.14 -8.57 -4.49
C LEU A 76 -14.55 -8.54 -3.91
N ASN A 77 -15.41 -7.64 -4.40
CA ASN A 77 -16.80 -7.52 -3.97
C ASN A 77 -17.57 -8.83 -4.20
N ASP A 78 -17.43 -9.44 -5.38
CA ASP A 78 -18.06 -10.74 -5.70
C ASP A 78 -17.57 -11.87 -4.77
N LYS A 79 -16.29 -11.87 -4.42
CA LYS A 79 -15.74 -12.87 -3.48
C LYS A 79 -16.19 -12.64 -2.04
N ILE A 80 -16.34 -11.39 -1.63
CA ILE A 80 -16.79 -11.03 -0.28
C ILE A 80 -18.29 -11.33 -0.14
N SER A 81 -19.11 -11.09 -1.16
CA SER A 81 -20.55 -11.40 -1.11
C SER A 81 -20.81 -12.90 -0.94
N HIS A 82 -19.93 -13.75 -1.48
CA HIS A 82 -19.98 -15.20 -1.35
C HIS A 82 -19.06 -15.74 -0.25
N ARG A 83 -18.66 -14.90 0.73
CA ARG A 83 -17.78 -15.32 1.83
C ARG A 83 -18.48 -16.41 2.67
N PRO A 84 -17.90 -17.61 2.84
CA PRO A 84 -18.50 -18.66 3.64
C PRO A 84 -18.54 -18.28 5.13
N SER A 85 -19.59 -18.72 5.82
CA SER A 85 -19.71 -18.53 7.27
C SER A 85 -18.64 -19.34 8.02
N PRO A 86 -18.26 -18.93 9.25
CA PRO A 86 -17.33 -19.68 10.08
C PRO A 86 -17.78 -21.14 10.29
N GLU A 87 -19.08 -21.38 10.51
CA GLU A 87 -19.65 -22.72 10.66
C GLU A 87 -19.44 -23.60 9.42
N ALA A 88 -19.61 -23.03 8.23
CA ALA A 88 -19.37 -23.75 6.98
C ALA A 88 -17.90 -24.15 6.83
N LEU A 89 -16.98 -23.30 7.29
CA LEU A 89 -15.54 -23.59 7.31
C LEU A 89 -15.17 -24.68 8.31
N VAL A 90 -15.83 -24.72 9.48
CA VAL A 90 -15.66 -25.79 10.48
C VAL A 90 -16.15 -27.12 9.92
N LYS A 91 -17.35 -27.14 9.32
CA LYS A 91 -17.89 -28.34 8.66
C LYS A 91 -16.99 -28.82 7.51
N GLY A 92 -16.37 -27.89 6.79
CA GLY A 92 -15.41 -28.19 5.72
C GLY A 92 -14.02 -28.64 6.20
N GLY A 93 -13.76 -28.66 7.52
CA GLY A 93 -12.47 -29.05 8.09
C GLY A 93 -11.34 -28.04 7.87
N VAL A 94 -11.67 -26.82 7.43
CA VAL A 94 -10.69 -25.74 7.22
C VAL A 94 -10.45 -24.97 8.52
N LEU A 95 -11.51 -24.75 9.31
CA LEU A 95 -11.46 -24.13 10.64
C LEU A 95 -11.71 -25.21 11.71
N HIS A 96 -10.98 -25.17 12.84
CA HIS A 96 -11.14 -26.20 13.88
C HIS A 96 -12.26 -25.83 14.86
N GLU A 97 -12.16 -24.64 15.44
CA GLU A 97 -13.16 -24.04 16.32
C GLU A 97 -13.36 -22.58 15.92
N ASP A 98 -14.54 -22.05 16.21
CA ASP A 98 -14.83 -20.64 15.97
C ASP A 98 -14.00 -19.78 16.95
N PRO A 99 -13.14 -18.86 16.46
CA PRO A 99 -12.31 -18.03 17.33
C PRO A 99 -13.08 -16.92 18.05
N ARG A 100 -14.38 -16.73 17.78
CA ARG A 100 -15.23 -15.76 18.47
C ARG A 100 -15.45 -16.14 19.93
N THR A 101 -15.43 -15.16 20.82
CA THR A 101 -15.77 -15.36 22.24
C THR A 101 -17.27 -15.64 22.38
N ALA A 102 -17.68 -16.41 23.39
CA ALA A 102 -19.10 -16.71 23.64
C ALA A 102 -19.97 -15.43 23.72
N ASP A 103 -19.48 -14.38 24.37
CA ASP A 103 -20.19 -13.09 24.47
C ASP A 103 -20.47 -12.47 23.09
N GLN A 104 -19.51 -12.56 22.16
CA GLN A 104 -19.66 -12.04 20.80
C GLN A 104 -20.69 -12.84 19.99
N GLN A 105 -20.75 -14.15 20.21
CA GLN A 105 -21.76 -15.01 19.58
C GLN A 105 -23.16 -14.69 20.08
N TYR A 106 -23.31 -14.37 21.38
CA TYR A 106 -24.59 -13.95 21.94
C TYR A 106 -25.04 -12.58 21.42
N GLU A 107 -24.13 -11.61 21.35
CA GLU A 107 -24.42 -10.28 20.80
C GLU A 107 -24.92 -10.37 19.34
N GLU A 108 -24.23 -11.13 18.49
CA GLU A 108 -24.61 -11.32 17.08
C GLU A 108 -25.96 -12.02 16.94
N ALA A 109 -26.23 -13.06 17.76
CA ALA A 109 -27.52 -13.73 17.77
C ALA A 109 -28.68 -12.80 18.19
N ILE A 110 -28.43 -11.86 19.11
CA ILE A 110 -29.42 -10.85 19.52
C ILE A 110 -29.67 -9.85 18.39
N GLU A 111 -28.61 -9.39 17.72
CA GLU A 111 -28.71 -8.47 16.56
C GLU A 111 -29.47 -9.10 15.39
N ASP A 112 -29.20 -10.37 15.06
CA ASP A 112 -29.88 -11.10 14.00
C ASP A 112 -31.39 -11.26 14.27
N GLU A 113 -31.78 -11.57 15.51
CA GLU A 113 -33.18 -11.61 15.94
C GLU A 113 -33.86 -10.24 15.80
N TYR A 114 -33.16 -9.16 16.16
CA TYR A 114 -33.66 -7.80 16.02
C TYR A 114 -33.85 -7.41 14.54
N ALA A 115 -32.87 -7.71 13.68
CA ALA A 115 -32.93 -7.47 12.25
C ALA A 115 -34.04 -8.29 11.57
N LYS A 116 -34.30 -9.52 12.04
CA LYS A 116 -35.41 -10.37 11.57
C LYS A 116 -36.78 -9.80 11.90
N ARG A 117 -36.92 -9.15 13.06
CA ARG A 117 -38.19 -8.66 13.61
C ARG A 117 -38.59 -7.29 13.09
N GLU A 118 -37.63 -6.38 12.92
CA GLU A 118 -37.90 -4.98 12.53
C GLU A 118 -38.05 -4.78 11.01
N GLY A 119 -37.90 -5.84 10.20
CA GLY A 119 -38.14 -5.78 8.76
C GLY A 119 -37.03 -5.03 8.01
N GLY A 120 -36.08 -5.79 7.48
CA GLY A 120 -35.13 -5.28 6.50
C GLY A 120 -35.84 -4.67 5.28
N ALA A 121 -35.55 -3.40 5.01
CA ALA A 121 -35.74 -2.78 3.71
C ALA A 121 -34.58 -3.14 2.78
#